data_AF-A0A542KWQ5-F1
#
_entry.id   AF-A0A542KWQ5-F1
#
_cell.length_a   1.000
_cell.length_b   1.000
_cell.length_c   1.000
_cell.angle_alpha   90.00
_cell.angle_beta   90.00
_cell.angle_gamma   90.00
#
_symmetry.space_group_name_H-M   'P 1'
#
loop_
_entity.id
_entity.type
_entity.pdbx_description
1 polymer ?
#
loop_
_entity_poly.entity_id
_entity_poly.type
_entity_poly.pdbx_seq_one_letter_code
_entity_poly.pdbx_strand_id
1 'polypeptide(L)'
;MCSRFVLLDECPGNSESWFLANCLNRLLARGVHGIVSFADPVPRRTASGVLVMPGHVGTIYAATNAVYASRATARTVKVLPDGTVFHERAAQKIRRQEQGHQYAEAQLIALGAPVPRAGCDPAVWLRDALAAVGARNVRHRGAHRYVWRLGRNQREREQIKLGLPAQRPYPKQADPEPIGV
;
A
#
# COMPACT_ATOMS: atom_id res chain seq x y z
N MET A 1 7.31 -2.77 7.86
CA MET A 1 6.07 -3.59 7.83
C MET A 1 5.74 -3.87 6.37
N CYS A 2 5.60 -5.13 5.97
CA CYS A 2 5.35 -5.50 4.57
C CYS A 2 3.91 -5.13 4.20
N SER A 3 3.70 -4.13 3.35
CA SER A 3 2.35 -3.69 2.91
C SER A 3 1.81 -4.52 1.74
N ARG A 4 2.35 -5.72 1.51
CA ARG A 4 2.02 -6.59 0.38
C ARG A 4 1.71 -8.01 0.86
N PHE A 5 0.88 -8.70 0.10
CA PHE A 5 0.69 -10.13 0.23
C PHE A 5 1.99 -10.84 -0.21
N VAL A 6 2.61 -11.58 0.70
CA VAL A 6 3.86 -12.31 0.48
C VAL A 6 3.80 -13.66 1.16
N LEU A 7 4.46 -14.63 0.56
CA LEU A 7 4.76 -15.93 1.14
C LEU A 7 6.27 -16.07 1.32
N LEU A 8 6.69 -17.13 2.00
CA LEU A 8 8.10 -17.51 2.08
C LEU A 8 8.55 -18.06 0.72
N ASP A 9 9.83 -17.87 0.41
CA ASP A 9 10.41 -18.31 -0.88
C ASP A 9 10.34 -19.84 -1.06
N GLU A 10 10.26 -20.58 0.05
CA GLU A 10 10.17 -22.05 0.11
C GLU A 10 8.78 -22.59 -0.27
N CYS A 11 7.76 -21.73 -0.35
CA CYS A 11 6.40 -22.17 -0.63
C CYS A 11 6.28 -22.70 -2.07
N PRO A 12 5.70 -23.92 -2.27
CA PRO A 12 5.56 -24.48 -3.60
C PRO A 12 4.56 -23.69 -4.46
N GLY A 13 4.53 -23.99 -5.76
CA GLY A 13 3.59 -23.39 -6.70
C GLY A 13 2.13 -23.48 -6.20
N ASN A 14 1.33 -22.46 -6.51
CA ASN A 14 -0.08 -22.29 -6.09
C ASN A 14 -0.32 -22.01 -4.59
N SER A 15 0.73 -21.89 -3.77
CA SER A 15 0.57 -21.55 -2.34
C SER A 15 -0.16 -20.23 -2.12
N GLU A 16 0.04 -19.24 -3.00
CA GLU A 16 -0.66 -17.95 -2.93
C GLU A 16 -2.18 -18.10 -3.01
N SER A 17 -2.66 -18.85 -4.02
CA SER A 17 -4.08 -19.09 -4.23
C SER A 17 -4.68 -19.93 -3.09
N TRP A 18 -3.94 -20.95 -2.62
CA TRP A 18 -4.38 -21.78 -1.49
C TRP A 18 -4.50 -20.96 -0.20
N PHE A 19 -3.47 -20.17 0.13
CA PHE A 19 -3.45 -19.34 1.32
C PHE A 19 -4.58 -18.32 1.29
N LEU A 20 -4.76 -17.65 0.15
CA LEU A 20 -5.82 -16.67 0.00
C LEU A 20 -7.18 -17.33 0.16
N ALA A 21 -7.45 -18.45 -0.52
CA ALA A 21 -8.72 -19.18 -0.39
C ALA A 21 -9.01 -19.60 1.07
N ASN A 22 -8.01 -20.12 1.78
CA ASN A 22 -8.15 -20.48 3.20
C ASN A 22 -8.43 -19.25 4.08
N CYS A 23 -7.76 -18.12 3.82
CA CYS A 23 -8.03 -16.86 4.50
C CYS A 23 -9.47 -16.39 4.28
N LEU A 24 -9.96 -16.37 3.04
CA LEU A 24 -11.33 -15.98 2.71
C LEU A 24 -12.36 -16.89 3.41
N ASN A 25 -12.12 -18.21 3.44
CA ASN A 25 -12.99 -19.17 4.14
C ASN A 25 -13.04 -18.90 5.65
N ARG A 26 -11.89 -18.65 6.27
CA ARG A 26 -11.79 -18.33 7.71
C ARG A 26 -12.42 -16.98 8.06
N LEU A 27 -12.41 -16.02 7.15
CA LEU A 27 -13.07 -14.73 7.32
C LEU A 27 -14.59 -14.88 7.17
N LEU A 28 -15.06 -15.65 6.20
CA LEU A 28 -16.49 -15.97 6.06
C LEU A 28 -17.03 -16.69 7.30
N ALA A 29 -16.27 -17.65 7.86
CA ALA A 29 -16.62 -18.33 9.11
C ALA A 29 -16.75 -17.37 10.32
N ARG A 30 -16.12 -16.19 10.25
CA ARG A 30 -16.23 -15.12 11.25
C ARG A 30 -17.29 -14.06 10.90
N GLY A 31 -18.13 -14.30 9.89
CA GLY A 31 -19.18 -13.38 9.48
C GLY A 31 -18.72 -12.24 8.57
N VAL A 32 -17.50 -12.30 8.02
CA VAL A 32 -17.06 -11.32 7.03
C VAL A 32 -17.64 -11.65 5.66
N HIS A 33 -18.38 -10.71 5.09
CA HIS A 33 -19.05 -10.86 3.80
C HIS A 33 -18.35 -10.10 2.65
N GLY A 34 -17.49 -9.14 2.96
CA GLY A 34 -16.82 -8.31 1.97
C GLY A 34 -15.37 -8.07 2.33
N ILE A 35 -14.49 -8.20 1.34
CA ILE A 35 -13.06 -7.90 1.50
C ILE A 35 -12.64 -6.97 0.37
N VAL A 36 -11.90 -5.92 0.73
CA VAL A 36 -11.25 -5.03 -0.23
C VAL A 36 -9.76 -5.17 -0.06
N SER A 37 -9.05 -5.40 -1.16
CA SER A 37 -7.59 -5.38 -1.21
C SER A 37 -7.11 -4.43 -2.29
N PHE A 38 -5.86 -4.00 -2.15
CA PHE A 38 -5.23 -3.05 -3.04
C PHE A 38 -3.96 -3.65 -3.64
N ALA A 39 -3.70 -3.30 -4.91
CA ALA A 39 -2.44 -3.57 -5.56
C ALA A 39 -1.80 -2.27 -6.02
N ASP A 40 -0.59 -1.99 -5.55
CA ASP A 40 0.14 -0.77 -5.84
C ASP A 40 0.93 -0.94 -7.15
N PRO A 41 0.50 -0.33 -8.26
CA PRO A 41 1.13 -0.54 -9.55
C PRO A 41 2.40 0.29 -9.73
N VAL A 42 2.76 1.18 -8.80
CA VAL A 42 3.79 2.20 -9.04
C VAL A 42 5.17 1.68 -8.66
N PRO A 43 6.11 1.52 -9.62
CA PRO A 43 7.47 1.12 -9.30
C PRO A 43 8.18 2.15 -8.40
N ARG A 44 9.05 1.69 -7.51
CA ARG A 44 9.84 2.52 -6.60
C ARG A 44 11.31 2.13 -6.61
N ARG A 45 12.16 3.14 -6.66
CA ARG A 45 13.62 3.02 -6.60
C ARG A 45 14.20 3.87 -5.47
N THR A 46 15.34 3.43 -4.95
CA THR A 46 16.20 4.26 -4.12
C THR A 46 16.68 5.50 -4.88
N ALA A 47 17.27 6.46 -4.17
CA ALA A 47 17.95 7.61 -4.78
C ALA A 47 19.13 7.18 -5.68
N SER A 48 19.75 6.02 -5.41
CA SER A 48 20.80 5.42 -6.25
C SER A 48 20.26 4.61 -7.44
N GLY A 49 18.94 4.57 -7.65
CA GLY A 49 18.31 3.89 -8.78
C GLY A 49 18.06 2.39 -8.57
N VAL A 50 18.35 1.84 -7.40
CA VAL A 50 18.09 0.43 -7.08
C VAL A 50 16.58 0.19 -6.97
N LEU A 51 16.06 -0.83 -7.64
CA LEU A 51 14.64 -1.17 -7.60
C LEU A 51 14.26 -1.78 -6.23
N VAL A 52 13.33 -1.13 -5.54
CA VAL A 52 12.84 -1.54 -4.22
C VAL A 52 11.48 -2.21 -4.33
N MET A 53 10.62 -1.67 -5.20
CA MET A 53 9.33 -2.26 -5.50
C MET A 53 9.08 -2.18 -7.01
N PRO A 54 8.87 -3.31 -7.71
CA PRO A 54 8.57 -3.30 -9.15
C PRO A 54 7.18 -2.75 -9.49
N GLY A 55 6.29 -2.60 -8.50
CA GLY A 55 4.86 -2.44 -8.73
C GLY A 55 4.18 -3.79 -8.94
N HIS A 56 2.90 -3.88 -8.58
CA HIS A 56 2.09 -5.07 -8.83
C HIS A 56 0.66 -4.70 -9.18
N VAL A 57 0.08 -5.45 -10.11
CA VAL A 57 -1.27 -5.19 -10.61
C VAL A 57 -2.35 -6.03 -9.91
N GLY A 58 -1.96 -6.89 -8.96
CA GLY A 58 -2.90 -7.78 -8.29
C GLY A 58 -3.26 -9.00 -9.13
N THR A 59 -2.30 -9.56 -9.88
CA THR A 59 -2.49 -10.76 -10.71
C THR A 59 -3.14 -11.89 -9.93
N ILE A 60 -2.66 -12.16 -8.71
CA ILE A 60 -3.25 -13.18 -7.84
C ILE A 60 -4.71 -12.87 -7.48
N TYR A 61 -5.07 -11.60 -7.30
CA TYR A 61 -6.45 -11.21 -6.99
C TYR A 61 -7.36 -11.42 -8.20
N ALA A 62 -6.90 -11.06 -9.40
CA ALA A 62 -7.61 -11.35 -10.64
C ALA A 62 -7.80 -12.87 -10.87
N ALA A 63 -6.77 -13.67 -10.58
CA ALA A 63 -6.81 -15.12 -10.72
C ALA A 63 -7.70 -15.81 -9.67
N THR A 64 -7.96 -15.17 -8.53
CA THR A 64 -8.76 -15.71 -7.41
C THR A 64 -10.13 -15.05 -7.31
N ASN A 65 -10.71 -14.70 -8.47
CA ASN A 65 -12.10 -14.23 -8.62
C ASN A 65 -12.44 -12.94 -7.87
N ALA A 66 -11.45 -12.09 -7.57
CA ALA A 66 -11.72 -10.75 -7.08
C ALA A 66 -12.35 -9.90 -8.18
N VAL A 67 -13.37 -9.11 -7.86
CA VAL A 67 -13.89 -8.09 -8.76
C VAL A 67 -12.94 -6.91 -8.78
N TYR A 68 -12.44 -6.55 -9.95
CA TYR A 68 -11.70 -5.30 -10.13
C TYR A 68 -12.67 -4.10 -10.07
N ALA A 69 -12.44 -3.19 -9.13
CA ALA A 69 -13.32 -2.05 -8.80
C ALA A 69 -12.58 -0.71 -8.97
N SER A 70 -11.89 -0.56 -10.11
CA SER A 70 -11.09 0.62 -10.49
C SER A 70 -9.94 0.93 -9.51
N ARG A 71 -9.43 2.17 -9.51
CA ARG A 71 -8.35 2.61 -8.64
C ARG A 71 -8.87 3.29 -7.37
N ALA A 72 -8.03 3.32 -6.35
CA ALA A 72 -8.18 4.21 -5.21
C ALA A 72 -7.96 5.68 -5.63
N THR A 73 -8.25 6.61 -4.73
CA THR A 73 -8.03 8.04 -4.95
C THR A 73 -6.57 8.32 -5.28
N ALA A 74 -6.33 9.06 -6.37
CA ALA A 74 -5.01 9.54 -6.72
C ALA A 74 -4.49 10.51 -5.65
N ARG A 75 -3.20 10.44 -5.35
CA ARG A 75 -2.56 11.26 -4.31
C ARG A 75 -1.10 11.52 -4.66
N THR A 76 -0.50 12.49 -4.00
CA THR A 76 0.96 12.64 -4.00
C THR A 76 1.50 11.94 -2.77
N VAL A 77 2.54 11.12 -2.96
CA VAL A 77 3.21 10.41 -1.86
C VAL A 77 4.64 10.94 -1.72
N LYS A 78 5.17 10.90 -0.49
CA LYS A 78 6.56 11.20 -0.23
C LYS A 78 7.37 9.91 -0.31
N VAL A 79 8.36 9.87 -1.17
CA VAL A 79 9.29 8.73 -1.31
C VAL A 79 10.62 9.12 -0.71
N LEU A 80 11.11 8.30 0.22
CA LEU A 80 12.39 8.48 0.90
C LEU A 80 13.55 7.99 0.01
N PRO A 81 14.81 8.34 0.32
CA PRO A 81 15.98 7.93 -0.46
C PRO A 81 16.19 6.42 -0.55
N ASP A 82 15.70 5.67 0.44
CA ASP A 82 15.72 4.21 0.45
C ASP A 82 14.60 3.60 -0.42
N GLY A 83 13.83 4.43 -1.14
CA GLY A 83 12.73 4.02 -2.01
C GLY A 83 11.44 3.66 -1.28
N THR A 84 11.39 3.80 0.05
CA THR A 84 10.16 3.56 0.82
C THR A 84 9.22 4.77 0.78
N VAL A 85 7.93 4.54 1.08
CA VAL A 85 6.94 5.62 1.14
C VAL A 85 6.81 6.11 2.58
N PHE A 86 7.00 7.41 2.78
CA PHE A 86 6.68 8.05 4.05
C PHE A 86 5.18 8.36 4.14
N HIS A 87 4.48 7.61 4.98
CA HIS A 87 3.02 7.66 5.06
C HIS A 87 2.50 8.94 5.73
N GLU A 88 1.41 9.50 5.22
CA GLU A 88 0.78 10.70 5.78
C GLU A 88 0.32 10.51 7.23
N ARG A 89 -0.07 9.29 7.62
CA ARG A 89 -0.39 8.97 9.01
C ARG A 89 0.83 9.08 9.93
N ALA A 90 2.01 8.66 9.46
CA ALA A 90 3.26 8.82 10.21
C ALA A 90 3.63 10.31 10.34
N ALA A 91 3.48 11.07 9.25
CA ALA A 91 3.62 12.53 9.26
C ALA A 91 2.68 13.19 10.28
N GLN A 92 1.40 12.80 10.30
CA GLN A 92 0.42 13.31 11.25
C GLN A 92 0.81 13.00 12.69
N LYS A 93 1.24 11.77 12.98
CA LYS A 93 1.70 11.39 14.32
C LYS A 93 2.82 12.29 14.81
N ILE A 94 3.80 12.61 13.95
CA ILE A 94 4.88 13.55 14.28
C ILE A 94 4.33 14.95 14.54
N ARG A 95 3.53 15.51 13.62
CA ARG A 95 2.98 16.87 13.76
C ARG A 95 2.15 17.06 15.02
N ARG A 96 1.44 16.01 15.45
CA ARG A 96 0.54 16.03 16.61
C ARG A 96 1.15 15.36 17.84
N GLN A 97 2.40 14.90 17.75
CA GLN A 97 3.10 14.14 18.79
C GLN A 97 2.24 12.98 19.35
N GLU A 98 1.53 12.29 18.46
CA GLU A 98 0.67 11.14 18.82
C GLU A 98 1.52 9.89 19.09
N GLN A 99 0.96 8.93 19.84
CA GLN A 99 1.63 7.67 20.16
C GLN A 99 2.22 6.98 18.91
N GLY A 100 3.51 6.63 19.01
CA GLY A 100 4.30 6.01 17.95
C GLY A 100 4.93 7.02 16.97
N HIS A 101 4.89 8.32 17.24
CA HIS A 101 5.63 9.32 16.46
C HIS A 101 7.14 9.07 16.49
N GLN A 102 7.71 8.71 17.64
CA GLN A 102 9.14 8.46 17.82
C GLN A 102 9.72 7.46 16.81
N TYR A 103 8.96 6.41 16.45
CA TYR A 103 9.38 5.44 15.44
C TYR A 103 9.45 6.03 14.02
N ALA A 104 8.55 6.97 13.71
CA ALA A 104 8.57 7.69 12.43
C ALA A 104 9.71 8.73 12.40
N GLU A 105 10.01 9.37 13.53
CA GLU A 105 11.16 10.28 13.65
C GLU A 105 12.48 9.52 13.50
N ALA A 106 12.63 8.40 14.21
CA ALA A 106 13.81 7.54 14.15
C ALA A 106 14.11 7.04 12.73
N GLN A 107 13.08 6.72 11.92
CA GLN A 107 13.27 6.37 10.51
C GLN A 107 13.88 7.52 9.70
N LEU A 108 13.42 8.76 9.90
CA LEU A 108 13.97 9.92 9.21
C LEU A 108 15.41 10.22 9.69
N ILE A 109 15.67 10.11 11.00
CA ILE A 109 17.00 10.32 11.58
C ILE A 109 17.99 9.27 11.07
N ALA A 110 17.57 8.00 10.97
CA ALA A 110 18.40 6.94 10.39
C ALA A 110 18.77 7.18 8.92
N LEU A 111 17.96 7.98 8.20
CA LEU A 111 18.23 8.42 6.84
C LEU A 111 18.98 9.77 6.75
N GLY A 112 19.44 10.31 7.89
CA GLY A 112 20.24 11.53 7.97
C GLY A 112 19.48 12.80 8.32
N ALA A 113 18.21 12.72 8.75
CA ALA A 113 17.50 13.90 9.26
C ALA A 113 18.14 14.42 10.56
N PRO A 114 18.11 15.74 10.82
CA PRO A 114 18.54 16.28 12.10
C PRO A 114 17.66 15.78 13.24
N VAL A 115 18.25 15.58 14.42
CA VAL A 115 17.50 15.24 15.64
C VAL A 115 16.65 16.45 16.07
N PRO A 116 15.36 16.28 16.43
CA PRO A 116 14.52 17.38 16.91
C PRO A 116 15.13 18.02 18.17
N ARG A 117 15.21 19.35 18.20
CA ARG A 117 15.65 20.10 19.38
C ARG A 117 14.51 20.20 20.40
N ALA A 118 14.84 20.23 21.69
CA ALA A 118 13.84 20.45 22.72
C ALA A 118 13.04 21.74 22.45
N GLY A 119 11.71 21.64 22.48
CA GLY A 119 10.81 22.77 22.25
C GLY A 119 10.64 23.20 20.79
N CYS A 120 11.23 22.52 19.80
CA CYS A 120 10.95 22.84 18.39
C CYS A 120 9.52 22.46 18.00
N ASP A 121 8.94 23.21 17.06
CA ASP A 121 7.66 22.82 16.44
C ASP A 121 7.84 21.52 15.63
N PRO A 122 7.14 20.42 15.96
CA PRO A 122 7.26 19.15 15.26
C PRO A 122 6.88 19.22 13.77
N ALA A 123 5.98 20.12 13.39
CA ALA A 123 5.59 20.30 12.00
C ALA A 123 6.71 20.99 11.19
N VAL A 124 7.38 21.97 11.79
CA VAL A 124 8.56 22.62 11.22
C VAL A 124 9.70 21.61 11.10
N TRP A 125 9.99 20.86 12.17
CA TRP A 125 11.01 19.83 12.15
C TRP A 125 10.74 18.78 11.07
N LEU A 126 9.52 18.28 10.94
CA LEU A 126 9.18 17.28 9.93
C LEU A 126 9.42 17.79 8.50
N ARG A 127 9.07 19.05 8.22
CA ARG A 127 9.32 19.67 6.91
C ARG A 127 10.82 19.69 6.62
N ASP A 128 11.61 20.16 7.58
CA ASP A 128 13.07 20.31 7.42
C ASP A 128 13.77 18.94 7.36
N ALA A 129 13.31 17.96 8.14
CA ALA A 129 13.78 16.58 8.11
C ALA A 129 13.54 15.93 6.75
N LEU A 130 12.33 16.06 6.19
CA LEU A 130 12.01 15.53 4.86
C LEU A 130 12.84 16.18 3.75
N ALA A 131 13.12 17.48 3.87
CA ALA A 131 14.02 18.17 2.94
C ALA A 131 15.47 17.67 3.10
N ALA A 132 15.97 17.56 4.34
CA ALA A 132 17.33 17.15 4.64
C ALA A 132 17.65 15.73 4.15
N VAL A 133 16.71 14.78 4.31
CA VAL A 133 16.89 13.43 3.76
C VAL A 133 16.72 13.39 2.24
N GLY A 134 16.25 14.45 1.58
CA GLY A 134 16.00 14.43 0.13
C GLY A 134 14.75 13.61 -0.25
N ALA A 135 13.70 13.67 0.56
CA ALA A 135 12.42 13.06 0.24
C ALA A 135 11.82 13.71 -1.02
N ARG A 136 11.29 12.89 -1.93
CA ARG A 136 10.73 13.34 -3.20
C ARG A 136 9.20 13.21 -3.22
N ASN A 137 8.53 14.17 -3.84
CA ASN A 137 7.11 14.05 -4.12
C ASN A 137 6.92 13.24 -5.41
N VAL A 138 6.06 12.23 -5.33
CA VAL A 138 5.74 11.34 -6.44
C VAL A 138 4.24 11.31 -6.64
N ARG A 139 3.79 11.57 -7.87
CA ARG A 139 2.37 11.45 -8.22
C ARG A 139 1.98 9.97 -8.29
N HIS A 140 1.04 9.58 -7.44
CA HIS A 140 0.50 8.22 -7.38
C HIS A 140 -0.95 8.22 -7.91
N ARG A 141 -1.21 7.51 -9.00
CA ARG A 141 -2.52 7.48 -9.69
C ARG A 141 -3.59 6.65 -8.99
N GLY A 142 -3.28 6.14 -7.81
CA GLY A 142 -4.16 5.30 -7.00
C GLY A 142 -3.88 3.81 -7.22
N ALA A 143 -3.98 3.03 -6.14
CA ALA A 143 -3.77 1.59 -6.19
C ALA A 143 -4.96 0.90 -6.85
N HIS A 144 -4.74 -0.19 -7.57
CA HIS A 144 -5.84 -1.01 -8.10
C HIS A 144 -6.63 -1.63 -6.96
N ARG A 145 -7.96 -1.56 -7.03
CA ARG A 145 -8.88 -2.04 -6.00
C ARG A 145 -9.52 -3.35 -6.43
N TYR A 146 -9.50 -4.31 -5.53
CA TYR A 146 -10.04 -5.65 -5.72
C TYR A 146 -11.01 -5.99 -4.61
N VAL A 147 -12.16 -6.56 -4.97
CA VAL A 147 -13.24 -6.84 -4.03
C VAL A 147 -13.68 -8.29 -4.11
N TRP A 148 -13.71 -8.98 -2.97
CA TRP A 148 -14.37 -10.28 -2.85
C TRP A 148 -15.72 -10.11 -2.17
N ARG A 149 -16.72 -10.78 -2.75
CA ARG A 149 -18.01 -11.04 -2.13
C ARG A 149 -17.94 -12.43 -1.53
N LEU A 150 -18.02 -12.54 -0.21
CA LEU A 150 -17.95 -13.80 0.51
C LEU A 150 -19.36 -14.30 0.85
N GLY A 151 -19.63 -15.53 0.44
CA GLY A 151 -20.89 -16.22 0.66
C GLY A 151 -20.72 -17.70 0.37
N ARG A 152 -21.49 -18.53 1.08
CA ARG A 152 -21.42 -20.00 1.03
C ARG A 152 -21.82 -20.53 -0.34
N ASN A 153 -22.64 -19.78 -1.05
CA ASN A 153 -23.12 -20.08 -2.39
C ASN A 153 -23.15 -18.80 -3.25
N GLN A 154 -23.42 -18.97 -4.54
CA GLN A 154 -23.47 -17.85 -5.49
C GLN A 154 -24.53 -16.81 -5.14
N ARG A 155 -25.71 -17.26 -4.72
CA ARG A 155 -26.85 -16.40 -4.37
C ARG A 155 -26.51 -15.42 -3.25
N GLU A 156 -25.89 -15.91 -2.17
CA GLU A 156 -25.41 -15.06 -1.06
C GLU A 156 -24.43 -14.00 -1.56
N ARG A 157 -23.49 -14.38 -2.45
CA ARG A 157 -22.53 -13.43 -3.00
C ARG A 157 -23.19 -12.35 -3.87
N GLU A 158 -24.21 -12.69 -4.65
CA GLU A 158 -24.91 -11.76 -5.54
C GLU A 158 -25.86 -10.79 -4.81
N GLN A 159 -26.30 -11.16 -3.61
CA GLN A 159 -27.04 -10.26 -2.71
C GLN A 159 -26.16 -9.12 -2.20
N ILE A 160 -24.83 -9.32 -2.11
CA ILE A 160 -23.89 -8.29 -1.71
C ILE A 160 -23.68 -7.33 -2.88
N LYS A 161 -24.35 -6.17 -2.81
CA LYS A 161 -24.24 -5.11 -3.82
C LYS A 161 -22.93 -4.34 -3.64
N LEU A 162 -22.22 -4.18 -4.75
CA LEU A 162 -21.02 -3.36 -4.79
C LEU A 162 -21.42 -1.92 -5.09
N GLY A 163 -20.98 -0.98 -4.27
CA GLY A 163 -21.16 0.46 -4.53
C GLY A 163 -20.27 1.00 -5.66
N LEU A 164 -19.41 0.16 -6.24
CA LEU A 164 -18.55 0.48 -7.38
C LEU A 164 -18.76 -0.56 -8.49
N PRO A 165 -18.78 -0.14 -9.76
CA PRO A 165 -18.96 -1.06 -10.87
C PRO A 165 -17.74 -1.98 -11.03
N ALA A 166 -18.01 -3.23 -11.43
CA ALA A 166 -16.96 -4.13 -11.89
C ALA A 166 -16.38 -3.60 -13.20
N GLN A 167 -15.05 -3.55 -13.31
CA GLN A 167 -14.35 -3.07 -14.51
C GLN A 167 -13.57 -4.18 -15.20
N ARG A 168 -13.50 -4.09 -16.54
CA ARG A 168 -12.69 -4.93 -17.42
C ARG A 168 -12.06 -4.06 -18.51
N PRO A 169 -10.89 -4.43 -19.08
CA PRO A 169 -10.06 -5.57 -18.69
C PRO A 169 -9.38 -5.37 -17.33
N TYR A 170 -8.89 -6.47 -16.75
CA TYR A 170 -8.01 -6.40 -15.57
C TYR A 170 -6.65 -5.81 -15.96
N PRO A 171 -6.01 -5.02 -15.09
CA PRO A 171 -4.68 -4.48 -15.37
C PRO A 171 -3.67 -5.63 -15.53
N LYS A 172 -2.77 -5.48 -16.51
CA LYS A 172 -1.74 -6.48 -16.84
C LYS A 172 -0.31 -5.98 -16.65
N GLN A 173 -0.13 -4.66 -16.52
CA GLN A 173 1.17 -4.03 -16.41
C GLN A 173 1.17 -3.00 -15.28
N ALA A 174 2.30 -2.91 -14.59
CA ALA A 174 2.57 -1.84 -13.64
C ALA A 174 2.49 -0.47 -14.32
N ASP A 175 2.35 0.58 -13.52
CA ASP A 175 2.44 1.94 -14.04
C ASP A 175 3.86 2.20 -14.55
N PRO A 176 4.03 3.11 -15.53
CA PRO A 176 5.34 3.61 -15.87
C PRO A 176 6.00 4.23 -14.64
N GLU A 177 7.34 4.32 -14.66
CA GLU A 177 8.06 4.95 -13.56
C GLU A 177 7.53 6.37 -13.33
N PRO A 178 7.25 6.74 -12.06
CA PRO A 178 6.69 8.05 -11.78
C PRO A 178 7.72 9.14 -12.07
N ILE A 179 7.29 10.14 -12.84
CA ILE A 179 8.04 11.39 -13.01
C ILE A 179 7.96 12.15 -11.68
N GLY A 180 9.11 12.60 -11.16
CA GLY A 180 9.15 13.47 -9.99
C GLY A 180 8.40 14.77 -10.25
N VAL A 181 7.66 15.25 -9.27
CA VAL A 181 6.96 16.55 -9.31
C VAL A 181 7.64 17.51 -8.34
#